data_AF-A0A9D8JW95-F1
#
_entry.id   AF-A0A9D8JW95-F1
#
_cell.length_a   1.000
_cell.length_b   1.000
_cell.length_c   1.000
_cell.angle_alpha   90.00
_cell.angle_beta   90.00
_cell.angle_gamma   90.00
#
_symmetry.space_group_name_H-M   'P 1'
#
loop_
_entity.id
_entity.type
_entity.pdbx_description
1 polymer ?
#
loop_
_entity_poly.entity_id
_entity_poly.type
_entity_poly.pdbx_seq_one_letter_code
_entity_poly.pdbx_strand_id
1 'polypeptide(L)'
;MPMMAVEPGTVLVVDDHEMNRDLLTRYLKREGRLVATAENGRQALAMLIMRPFDVVLLDLMMPEMTGFEVLARMRDDPDLRHIPVVVVSALEDTESIVRSIELGAEDYLTKPINPVLLKARVGASLDKKRLRDNEQAQFHQVSTEKERADELLELIIPLGVALSAEKDFDRLLEMILLDAKTLSNADGGTLYLRTDDDQLRFEIMRNDTLGIALGGATRKKIAFAPLSMYQPDTGEPNHHNVAAHAALTAESVNIADAYEVEGFDFSGARAFDKANNYRSKSFLTIPLKNHSGYVIGILQLINAKDREDGRVISFDKALQKMVESLSALATVALEAYIRERQLKQQIQELKIVIDETKKQSQVAEITESEYFQSLREKVQVLRGKAR
;
A
#
# COMPACT_ATOMS: atom_id res chain seq x y z
N MET A 1 17.75 -0.98 -25.59
CA MET A 1 17.05 0.04 -24.78
C MET A 1 16.33 0.96 -25.75
N PRO A 2 15.00 1.14 -25.65
CA PRO A 2 14.34 2.11 -26.51
C PRO A 2 14.75 3.50 -26.02
N MET A 3 15.38 4.27 -26.91
CA MET A 3 15.69 5.68 -26.68
C MET A 3 14.35 6.40 -26.45
N MET A 4 14.11 6.91 -25.24
CA MET A 4 12.90 7.70 -24.97
C MET A 4 12.82 8.83 -26.01
N ALA A 5 11.68 8.95 -26.69
CA ALA A 5 11.46 10.01 -27.66
C ALA A 5 11.65 11.36 -26.94
N VAL A 6 12.65 12.12 -27.39
CA VAL A 6 12.96 13.42 -26.81
C VAL A 6 11.81 14.36 -27.14
N GLU A 7 10.97 14.70 -26.15
CA GLU A 7 9.84 15.59 -26.37
C GLU A 7 10.30 16.92 -26.97
N PRO A 8 9.59 17.45 -27.98
CA PRO A 8 9.98 18.69 -28.64
C PRO A 8 9.82 19.87 -27.68
N GLY A 9 10.93 20.41 -27.18
CA GLY A 9 10.92 21.56 -26.26
C GLY A 9 10.14 22.75 -26.82
N THR A 10 9.35 23.40 -25.96
CA THR A 10 8.47 24.52 -26.29
C THR A 10 9.18 25.84 -26.00
N VAL A 11 9.39 26.64 -27.03
CA VAL A 11 10.11 27.91 -26.98
C VAL A 11 9.13 29.07 -27.17
N LEU A 12 9.20 30.08 -26.29
CA LEU A 12 8.51 31.36 -26.48
C LEU A 12 9.48 32.36 -27.11
N VAL A 13 9.14 32.91 -28.26
CA VAL A 13 9.90 33.97 -28.93
C VAL A 13 9.20 35.31 -28.71
N VAL A 14 9.91 36.26 -28.10
CA VAL A 14 9.39 37.57 -27.73
C VAL A 14 10.21 38.65 -28.44
N ASP A 15 9.62 39.31 -29.43
CA ASP A 15 10.26 40.36 -30.24
C ASP A 15 9.15 41.22 -30.87
N ASP A 16 9.31 42.53 -30.93
CA ASP A 16 8.27 43.43 -31.48
C ASP A 16 8.22 43.40 -33.02
N HIS A 17 9.31 43.00 -33.68
CA HIS A 17 9.38 42.92 -35.13
C HIS A 17 8.93 41.55 -35.65
N GLU A 18 7.86 41.54 -36.45
CA GLU A 18 7.29 40.33 -37.04
C GLU A 18 8.32 39.49 -37.82
N MET A 19 9.19 40.15 -38.60
CA MET A 19 10.23 39.47 -39.37
C MET A 19 11.21 38.67 -38.51
N ASN A 20 11.57 39.18 -37.32
CA ASN A 20 12.46 38.49 -36.39
C ASN A 20 11.77 37.26 -35.80
N ARG A 21 10.51 37.42 -35.37
CA ARG A 21 9.68 36.31 -34.85
C ARG A 21 9.53 35.20 -35.87
N ASP A 22 9.27 35.56 -37.13
CA ASP A 22 9.14 34.62 -38.24
C ASP A 22 10.44 33.86 -38.52
N LEU A 23 11.57 34.57 -38.56
CA LEU A 23 12.88 33.98 -38.79
C LEU A 23 13.25 32.98 -37.69
N LEU A 24 13.16 33.40 -36.43
CA LEU A 24 13.42 32.56 -35.26
C LEU A 24 12.51 31.33 -35.23
N THR A 25 11.21 31.53 -35.51
CA THR A 25 10.24 30.45 -35.59
C THR A 25 10.63 29.40 -36.62
N ARG A 26 11.07 29.82 -37.82
CA ARG A 26 11.50 28.88 -38.88
C ARG A 26 12.74 28.09 -38.47
N TYR A 27 13.74 28.77 -37.88
CA TYR A 27 14.95 28.09 -37.41
C TYR A 27 14.65 27.07 -36.32
N LEU A 28 13.87 27.45 -35.31
CA LEU A 28 13.53 26.58 -34.18
C LEU A 28 12.62 25.41 -34.60
N LYS A 29 11.62 25.64 -35.46
CA LYS A 29 10.77 24.56 -35.98
C LYS A 29 11.55 23.54 -36.81
N ARG A 30 12.55 23.98 -37.58
CA ARG A 30 13.45 23.08 -38.33
C ARG A 30 14.26 22.18 -37.39
N GLU A 31 14.56 22.65 -36.20
CA GLU A 31 15.22 21.87 -35.12
C GLU A 31 14.22 21.04 -34.28
N GLY A 32 12.98 20.91 -34.74
CA GLY A 32 11.94 20.09 -34.11
C GLY A 32 11.36 20.71 -32.83
N ARG A 33 11.46 22.03 -32.63
CA ARG A 33 10.90 22.72 -31.46
C ARG A 33 9.47 23.17 -31.70
N LEU A 34 8.67 23.16 -30.63
CA LEU A 34 7.39 23.86 -30.61
C LEU A 34 7.65 25.33 -30.34
N VAL A 35 7.02 26.23 -31.10
CA VAL A 35 7.30 27.66 -31.00
C VAL A 35 6.01 28.44 -30.83
N ALA A 36 6.00 29.29 -29.82
CA ALA A 36 5.04 30.35 -29.63
C ALA A 36 5.71 31.70 -29.83
N THR A 37 4.92 32.71 -30.16
CA THR A 37 5.40 34.07 -30.36
C THR A 37 4.61 35.06 -29.52
N ALA A 38 5.29 36.10 -29.03
CA ALA A 38 4.72 37.28 -28.41
C ALA A 38 5.36 38.53 -29.02
N GLU A 39 4.57 39.59 -29.20
CA GLU A 39 4.98 40.85 -29.83
C GLU A 39 5.45 41.91 -28.83
N ASN A 40 5.27 41.68 -27.53
CA ASN A 40 5.75 42.55 -26.47
C ASN A 40 5.86 41.80 -25.13
N GLY A 41 6.47 42.46 -24.13
CA GLY A 41 6.68 41.87 -22.81
C GLY A 41 5.39 41.55 -22.04
N ARG A 42 4.31 42.32 -22.21
CA ARG A 42 3.03 42.07 -21.52
C ARG A 42 2.38 40.79 -22.03
N GLN A 43 2.35 40.62 -23.35
CA GLN A 43 1.82 39.41 -23.98
C GLN A 43 2.65 38.19 -23.58
N ALA A 44 3.98 38.32 -23.56
CA ALA A 44 4.86 37.23 -23.14
C ALA A 44 4.56 36.74 -21.72
N LEU A 45 4.46 37.65 -20.75
CA LEU A 45 4.13 37.31 -19.36
C LEU A 45 2.74 36.68 -19.23
N ALA A 46 1.74 37.20 -19.94
CA ALA A 46 0.41 36.59 -19.96
C ALA A 46 0.44 35.15 -20.50
N MET A 47 1.23 34.90 -21.54
CA MET A 47 1.39 33.56 -22.11
C MET A 47 2.11 32.61 -21.16
N LEU A 48 3.15 33.07 -20.47
CA LEU A 48 3.92 32.29 -19.50
C LEU A 48 3.07 31.81 -18.32
N ILE A 49 2.04 32.57 -17.94
CA ILE A 49 1.08 32.17 -16.89
C ILE A 49 0.06 31.15 -17.42
N MET A 50 -0.38 31.29 -18.68
CA MET A 50 -1.45 30.45 -19.23
C MET A 50 -0.99 29.06 -19.66
N ARG A 51 0.29 28.88 -20.01
CA ARG A 51 0.81 27.59 -20.48
C ARG A 51 2.32 27.46 -20.24
N PRO A 52 2.84 26.21 -20.12
CA PRO A 52 4.25 25.99 -19.86
C PRO A 52 5.13 26.30 -21.07
N PHE A 53 6.35 26.76 -20.79
CA PHE A 53 7.42 26.98 -21.74
C PHE A 53 8.75 26.49 -21.17
N ASP A 54 9.61 25.94 -22.03
CA ASP A 54 10.90 25.38 -21.62
C ASP A 54 12.06 26.37 -21.80
N VAL A 55 11.94 27.31 -22.74
CA VAL A 55 12.90 28.41 -22.97
C VAL A 55 12.16 29.65 -23.47
N VAL A 56 12.63 30.83 -23.07
CA VAL A 56 12.21 32.11 -23.66
C VAL A 56 13.36 32.71 -24.45
N LEU A 57 13.11 33.08 -25.71
CA LEU A 57 13.95 33.99 -26.48
C LEU A 57 13.39 35.40 -26.34
N LEU A 58 14.18 36.33 -25.81
CA LEU A 58 13.67 37.65 -25.42
C LEU A 58 14.48 38.79 -26.06
N ASP A 59 13.81 39.65 -26.83
CA ASP A 59 14.37 40.95 -27.19
C ASP A 59 14.35 41.92 -25.99
N LEU A 60 15.40 42.73 -25.86
CA LEU A 60 15.47 43.79 -24.86
C LEU A 60 14.76 45.06 -25.31
N MET A 61 14.72 45.32 -26.61
CA MET A 61 14.24 46.57 -27.19
C MET A 61 12.82 46.37 -27.75
N MET A 62 11.81 46.59 -26.91
CA MET A 62 10.40 46.45 -27.31
C MET A 62 9.56 47.63 -26.80
N PRO A 63 8.49 48.02 -27.52
CA PRO A 63 7.49 48.97 -27.03
C PRO A 63 6.75 48.46 -25.79
N GLU A 64 6.17 49.40 -25.03
CA GLU A 64 5.35 49.19 -23.82
C GLU A 64 6.07 48.59 -22.59
N MET A 65 6.90 47.57 -22.77
CA MET A 65 7.66 46.90 -21.72
C MET A 65 8.98 46.39 -22.29
N THR A 66 10.08 46.85 -21.70
CA THR A 66 11.43 46.44 -22.10
C THR A 66 11.73 44.99 -21.68
N GLY A 67 12.64 44.31 -22.38
CA GLY A 67 13.03 42.95 -21.99
C GLY A 67 13.69 42.89 -20.60
N PHE A 68 14.34 43.97 -20.14
CA PHE A 68 14.83 44.07 -18.77
C PHE A 68 13.71 43.99 -17.72
N GLU A 69 12.56 44.61 -17.99
CA GLU A 69 11.39 44.54 -17.11
C GLU A 69 10.72 43.16 -17.13
N VAL A 70 10.77 42.44 -18.26
CA VAL A 70 10.30 41.06 -18.36
C VAL A 70 11.20 40.14 -17.53
N LEU A 71 12.53 40.24 -17.68
CA LEU A 71 13.49 39.48 -16.88
C LEU A 71 13.29 39.70 -15.37
N ALA A 72 13.16 40.96 -14.94
CA ALA A 72 12.92 41.29 -13.55
C ALA A 72 11.64 40.62 -13.01
N ARG A 73 10.53 40.69 -13.76
CA ARG A 73 9.26 40.05 -13.37
C ARG A 73 9.36 38.53 -13.32
N MET A 74 10.02 37.90 -14.29
CA MET A 74 10.22 36.45 -14.29
C MET A 74 11.09 36.00 -13.11
N ARG A 75 12.15 36.74 -12.78
CA ARG A 75 13.03 36.44 -11.65
C ARG A 75 12.30 36.51 -10.31
N ASP A 76 11.43 37.50 -10.15
CA ASP A 76 10.72 37.75 -8.89
C ASP A 76 9.50 36.82 -8.70
N ASP A 77 9.11 36.06 -9.73
CA ASP A 77 8.01 35.09 -9.69
C ASP A 77 8.53 33.64 -9.48
N PRO A 78 8.16 32.95 -8.38
CA PRO A 78 8.59 31.58 -8.09
C PRO A 78 8.26 30.57 -9.20
N ASP A 79 7.17 30.78 -9.92
CA ASP A 79 6.68 29.89 -10.97
C ASP A 79 7.34 30.17 -12.32
N LEU A 80 7.98 31.33 -12.50
CA LEU A 80 8.63 31.70 -13.76
C LEU A 80 10.16 31.74 -13.68
N ARG A 81 10.74 31.96 -12.49
CA ARG A 81 12.20 32.15 -12.28
C ARG A 81 13.05 30.96 -12.71
N HIS A 82 12.44 29.79 -12.88
CA HIS A 82 13.13 28.56 -13.25
C HIS A 82 13.18 28.34 -14.77
N ILE A 83 12.45 29.15 -15.56
CA ILE A 83 12.43 29.09 -17.02
C ILE A 83 13.65 29.84 -17.56
N PRO A 84 14.55 29.18 -18.31
CA PRO A 84 15.73 29.82 -18.87
C PRO A 84 15.35 30.86 -19.94
N VAL A 85 15.96 32.04 -19.85
CA VAL A 85 15.78 33.13 -20.81
C VAL A 85 17.08 33.36 -21.58
N VAL A 86 17.04 33.19 -22.90
CA VAL A 86 18.13 33.58 -23.80
C VAL A 86 17.77 34.91 -24.43
N VAL A 87 18.54 35.94 -24.12
CA VAL A 87 18.32 37.28 -24.67
C VAL A 87 18.79 37.32 -26.13
N VAL A 88 18.01 37.94 -27.01
CA VAL A 88 18.32 38.12 -28.43
C VAL A 88 18.13 39.58 -28.80
N SER A 89 19.20 40.37 -28.84
CA SER A 89 19.10 41.84 -28.99
C SER A 89 20.19 42.42 -29.89
N ALA A 90 19.94 43.62 -30.42
CA ALA A 90 20.91 44.42 -31.18
C ALA A 90 21.84 45.25 -30.29
N LEU A 91 21.60 45.29 -28.97
CA LEU A 91 22.53 45.90 -28.03
C LEU A 91 23.78 45.01 -27.93
N GLU A 92 24.97 45.57 -28.15
CA GLU A 92 26.23 44.82 -28.09
C GLU A 92 27.18 45.35 -27.01
N ASP A 93 26.78 46.42 -26.31
CA ASP A 93 27.58 46.97 -25.23
C ASP A 93 27.62 46.01 -24.04
N THR A 94 28.79 45.94 -23.41
CA THR A 94 29.05 45.02 -22.30
C THR A 94 28.14 45.29 -21.11
N GLU A 95 27.73 46.54 -20.88
CA GLU A 95 26.87 46.93 -19.76
C GLU A 95 25.48 46.28 -19.88
N SER A 96 24.86 46.34 -21.06
CA SER A 96 23.57 45.71 -21.34
C SER A 96 23.61 44.19 -21.21
N ILE A 97 24.70 43.55 -21.68
CA ILE A 97 24.88 42.10 -21.56
C ILE A 97 25.00 41.71 -20.08
N VAL A 98 25.88 42.37 -19.32
CA VAL A 98 26.07 42.10 -17.89
C VAL A 98 24.76 42.28 -17.13
N ARG A 99 24.07 43.40 -17.36
CA ARG A 99 22.78 43.69 -16.74
C ARG A 99 21.74 42.60 -17.03
N SER A 100 21.70 42.07 -18.25
CA SER A 100 20.75 41.00 -18.60
C SER A 100 20.99 39.71 -17.80
N ILE A 101 22.25 39.33 -17.63
CA ILE A 101 22.65 38.15 -16.85
C ILE A 101 22.33 38.35 -15.37
N GLU A 102 22.62 39.54 -14.81
CA GLU A 102 22.28 39.89 -13.42
C GLU A 102 20.77 39.87 -13.13
N LEU A 103 19.95 40.16 -14.15
CA LEU A 103 18.50 40.08 -14.07
C LEU A 103 17.95 38.67 -14.27
N GLY A 104 18.81 37.66 -14.48
CA GLY A 104 18.42 36.25 -14.57
C GLY A 104 18.39 35.67 -15.97
N ALA A 105 18.91 36.37 -16.99
CA ALA A 105 19.11 35.76 -18.30
C ALA A 105 20.16 34.63 -18.20
N GLU A 106 19.85 33.52 -18.85
CA GLU A 106 20.71 32.33 -18.95
C GLU A 106 21.83 32.56 -19.96
N ASP A 107 21.55 33.28 -21.05
CA ASP A 107 22.50 33.52 -22.13
C ASP A 107 22.11 34.76 -22.96
N TYR A 108 22.99 35.16 -23.86
CA TYR A 108 22.83 36.33 -24.73
C TYR A 108 23.27 36.04 -26.17
N LEU A 109 22.48 36.49 -27.15
CA LEU A 109 22.75 36.42 -28.57
C LEU A 109 22.60 37.81 -29.21
N THR A 110 23.61 38.22 -29.97
CA THR A 110 23.57 39.47 -30.73
C THR A 110 22.86 39.27 -32.07
N LYS A 111 22.16 40.32 -32.53
CA LYS A 111 21.62 40.39 -33.91
C LYS A 111 22.72 40.94 -34.84
N PRO A 112 22.94 40.37 -36.05
CA PRO A 112 22.11 39.39 -36.76
C PRO A 112 22.28 37.96 -36.23
N ILE A 113 21.17 37.23 -36.20
CA ILE A 113 21.08 35.91 -35.55
C ILE A 113 21.82 34.85 -36.36
N ASN A 114 22.87 34.26 -35.78
CA ASN A 114 23.54 33.11 -36.36
C ASN A 114 22.76 31.81 -36.00
N PRO A 115 22.23 31.06 -36.99
CA PRO A 115 21.41 29.88 -36.72
C PRO A 115 22.17 28.76 -35.99
N VAL A 116 23.50 28.67 -36.15
CA VAL A 116 24.34 27.69 -35.46
C VAL A 116 24.46 28.03 -33.98
N LEU A 117 24.67 29.32 -33.66
CA LEU A 117 24.73 29.79 -32.26
C LEU A 117 23.36 29.67 -31.59
N LEU A 118 22.29 30.08 -32.28
CA LEU A 118 20.92 29.95 -31.79
C LEU A 118 20.61 28.50 -31.39
N LYS A 119 20.89 27.55 -32.28
CA LYS A 119 20.71 26.12 -32.02
C LYS A 119 21.49 25.67 -30.78
N ALA A 120 22.76 26.06 -30.67
CA ALA A 120 23.61 25.66 -29.56
C ALA A 120 23.10 26.22 -28.21
N ARG A 121 22.77 27.52 -28.13
CA ARG A 121 22.33 28.14 -26.88
C ARG A 121 20.95 27.65 -26.43
N VAL A 122 20.01 27.55 -27.35
CA VAL A 122 18.67 27.02 -27.06
C VAL A 122 18.74 25.54 -26.68
N GLY A 123 19.57 24.75 -27.37
CA GLY A 123 19.82 23.35 -27.03
C GLY A 123 20.35 23.20 -25.60
N ALA A 124 21.40 23.94 -25.24
CA ALA A 124 21.97 23.91 -23.89
C ALA A 124 20.97 24.33 -22.80
N SER A 125 20.16 25.35 -23.08
CA SER A 125 19.12 25.84 -22.15
C SER A 125 18.03 24.78 -21.94
N LEU A 126 17.57 24.13 -23.01
CA LEU A 126 16.58 23.04 -22.95
C LEU A 126 17.12 21.83 -22.17
N ASP A 127 18.36 21.44 -22.42
CA ASP A 127 18.97 20.29 -21.73
C ASP A 127 19.10 20.56 -20.22
N LYS A 128 19.50 21.79 -19.85
CA LYS A 128 19.57 22.21 -18.45
C LYS A 128 18.19 22.27 -17.78
N LYS A 129 17.16 22.78 -18.47
CA LYS A 129 15.77 22.79 -17.99
C LYS A 129 15.28 21.37 -17.73
N ARG A 130 15.50 20.45 -18.67
CA ARG A 130 15.14 19.03 -18.52
C ARG A 130 15.83 18.36 -17.35
N LEU A 131 17.12 18.62 -17.15
CA LEU A 131 17.84 18.08 -16.00
C LEU A 131 17.20 18.55 -14.69
N ARG A 132 16.93 19.84 -14.56
CA ARG A 132 16.25 20.41 -13.37
C ARG A 132 14.86 19.81 -13.15
N ASP A 133 14.07 19.68 -14.21
CA ASP A 133 12.71 19.16 -14.12
C ASP A 133 12.72 17.67 -13.72
N ASN A 134 13.67 16.90 -14.25
CA ASN A 134 13.87 15.51 -13.86
C ASN A 134 14.33 15.38 -12.41
N GLU A 135 15.26 16.22 -11.95
CA GLU A 135 15.72 16.26 -10.56
C GLU A 135 14.57 16.60 -9.61
N GLN A 136 13.75 17.60 -9.95
CA GLN A 136 12.57 17.97 -9.17
C GLN A 136 11.54 16.85 -9.13
N ALA A 137 11.25 16.20 -10.28
CA ALA A 137 10.33 15.08 -10.33
C ALA A 137 10.82 13.89 -9.51
N GLN A 138 12.11 13.55 -9.59
CA GLN A 138 12.72 12.50 -8.77
C GLN A 138 12.65 12.84 -7.28
N PHE A 139 12.98 14.08 -6.91
CA PHE A 139 12.91 14.51 -5.51
C PHE A 139 11.49 14.40 -4.94
N HIS A 140 10.47 14.84 -5.69
CA HIS A 140 9.07 14.72 -5.28
C HIS A 140 8.66 13.25 -5.12
N GLN A 141 9.08 12.38 -6.05
CA GLN A 141 8.78 10.95 -5.95
C GLN A 141 9.42 10.33 -4.71
N VAL A 142 10.72 10.60 -4.48
CA VAL A 142 11.43 10.10 -3.29
C VAL A 142 10.81 10.63 -2.01
N SER A 143 10.41 11.91 -1.95
CA SER A 143 9.74 12.47 -0.78
C SER A 143 8.42 11.77 -0.48
N THR A 144 7.60 11.52 -1.51
CA THR A 144 6.31 10.83 -1.36
C THR A 144 6.50 9.37 -0.91
N GLU A 145 7.47 8.67 -1.48
CA GLU A 145 7.79 7.29 -1.07
C GLU A 145 8.33 7.24 0.36
N LYS A 146 9.15 8.22 0.75
CA LYS A 146 9.67 8.34 2.10
C LYS A 146 8.55 8.59 3.11
N GLU A 147 7.65 9.55 2.85
CA GLU A 147 6.50 9.82 3.72
C GLU A 147 5.66 8.57 3.95
N ARG A 148 5.38 7.79 2.90
CA ARG A 148 4.68 6.50 3.02
C ARG A 148 5.44 5.47 3.84
N ALA A 149 6.76 5.41 3.70
CA ALA A 149 7.58 4.51 4.49
C ALA A 149 7.61 4.91 5.97
N ASP A 150 7.71 6.20 6.25
CA ASP A 150 7.69 6.75 7.61
C ASP A 150 6.32 6.47 8.28
N GLU A 151 5.20 6.70 7.58
CA GLU A 151 3.85 6.34 8.07
C GLU A 151 3.74 4.84 8.39
N LEU A 152 4.28 3.97 7.52
CA LEU A 152 4.30 2.53 7.75
C LEU A 152 5.09 2.17 9.01
N LEU A 153 6.26 2.76 9.21
CA LEU A 153 7.14 2.50 10.36
C LEU A 153 6.48 2.93 11.67
N GLU A 154 5.88 4.12 11.70
CA GLU A 154 5.25 4.67 12.90
C GLU A 154 4.00 3.88 13.34
N LEU A 155 3.26 3.31 12.38
CA LEU A 155 2.04 2.54 12.69
C LEU A 155 2.32 1.06 12.91
N ILE A 156 3.09 0.41 12.03
CA ILE A 156 3.23 -1.05 12.06
C ILE A 156 4.20 -1.53 13.14
N ILE A 157 5.29 -0.80 13.42
CA ILE A 157 6.29 -1.26 14.40
C ILE A 157 5.68 -1.37 15.80
N PRO A 158 4.97 -0.35 16.34
CA PRO A 158 4.38 -0.47 17.68
C PRO A 158 3.35 -1.59 17.76
N LEU A 159 2.53 -1.76 16.71
CA LEU A 159 1.57 -2.85 16.60
C LEU A 159 2.27 -4.21 16.62
N GLY A 160 3.31 -4.40 15.81
CA GLY A 160 4.10 -5.62 15.77
C GLY A 160 4.74 -5.98 17.12
N VAL A 161 5.30 -4.98 17.81
CA VAL A 161 5.87 -5.16 19.16
C VAL A 161 4.77 -5.59 20.14
N ALA A 162 3.63 -4.90 20.14
CA ALA A 162 2.51 -5.19 21.02
C ALA A 162 1.96 -6.60 20.78
N LEU A 163 1.78 -7.00 19.52
CA LEU A 163 1.36 -8.34 19.11
C LEU A 163 2.35 -9.42 19.57
N SER A 164 3.66 -9.17 19.44
CA SER A 164 4.70 -10.13 19.83
C SER A 164 4.80 -10.33 21.35
N ALA A 165 4.40 -9.33 22.14
CA ALA A 165 4.48 -9.36 23.59
C ALA A 165 3.20 -9.92 24.25
N GLU A 166 2.09 -9.95 23.50
CA GLU A 166 0.80 -10.44 24.02
C GLU A 166 0.82 -11.96 24.22
N LYS A 167 0.34 -12.40 25.38
CA LYS A 167 0.38 -13.79 25.82
C LYS A 167 -0.99 -14.43 25.92
N ASP A 168 -2.06 -13.64 25.89
CA ASP A 168 -3.43 -14.13 25.88
C ASP A 168 -3.92 -14.25 24.42
N PHE A 169 -4.33 -15.46 24.02
CA PHE A 169 -4.82 -15.71 22.65
C PHE A 169 -5.97 -14.79 22.26
N ASP A 170 -6.96 -14.69 23.15
CA ASP A 170 -8.21 -14.01 22.88
C ASP A 170 -7.95 -12.50 22.71
N ARG A 171 -7.00 -11.95 23.46
CA ARG A 171 -6.50 -10.58 23.29
C ARG A 171 -5.66 -10.41 22.04
N LEU A 172 -4.79 -11.36 21.72
CA LEU A 172 -3.99 -11.33 20.49
C LEU A 172 -4.91 -11.25 19.26
N LEU A 173 -5.95 -12.09 19.19
CA LEU A 173 -6.93 -12.06 18.10
C LEU A 173 -7.65 -10.71 18.02
N GLU A 174 -7.97 -10.14 19.18
CA GLU A 174 -8.63 -8.84 19.27
C GLU A 174 -7.75 -7.69 18.82
N MET A 175 -6.48 -7.67 19.23
CA MET A 175 -5.51 -6.69 18.76
C MET A 175 -5.36 -6.76 17.25
N ILE A 176 -5.10 -7.95 16.69
CA ILE A 176 -4.95 -8.13 15.23
C ILE A 176 -6.15 -7.54 14.47
N LEU A 177 -7.37 -7.87 14.91
CA LEU A 177 -8.57 -7.43 14.22
C LEU A 177 -8.83 -5.93 14.40
N LEU A 178 -8.72 -5.40 15.63
CA LEU A 178 -9.01 -3.99 15.92
C LEU A 178 -7.95 -3.06 15.33
N ASP A 179 -6.68 -3.47 15.35
CA ASP A 179 -5.58 -2.70 14.77
C ASP A 179 -5.73 -2.63 13.25
N ALA A 180 -6.09 -3.75 12.61
CA ALA A 180 -6.39 -3.78 11.19
C ALA A 180 -7.62 -2.93 10.82
N LYS A 181 -8.68 -2.96 11.64
CA LYS A 181 -9.85 -2.08 11.47
C LYS A 181 -9.48 -0.61 11.59
N THR A 182 -8.68 -0.25 12.60
CA THR A 182 -8.24 1.12 12.86
C THR A 182 -7.37 1.64 11.72
N LEU A 183 -6.39 0.84 11.29
CA LEU A 183 -5.51 1.16 10.17
C LEU A 183 -6.31 1.42 8.89
N SER A 184 -7.33 0.59 8.64
CA SER A 184 -8.14 0.64 7.42
C SER A 184 -9.39 1.52 7.49
N ASN A 185 -9.66 2.12 8.66
CA ASN A 185 -10.94 2.78 8.96
C ASN A 185 -12.16 1.92 8.57
N ALA A 186 -12.10 0.62 8.82
CA ALA A 186 -13.15 -0.32 8.47
C ALA A 186 -14.24 -0.36 9.55
N ASP A 187 -15.50 -0.43 9.11
CA ASP A 187 -16.64 -0.55 10.01
C ASP A 187 -16.74 -1.92 10.69
N GLY A 188 -16.31 -2.96 9.98
CA GLY A 188 -16.40 -4.32 10.46
C GLY A 188 -15.18 -5.14 10.10
N GLY A 189 -15.05 -6.26 10.80
CA GLY A 189 -14.10 -7.28 10.43
C GLY A 189 -14.30 -8.58 11.18
N THR A 190 -13.74 -9.63 10.60
CA THR A 190 -13.79 -11.00 11.09
C THR A 190 -12.41 -11.63 10.93
N LEU A 191 -11.98 -12.34 11.96
CA LEU A 191 -10.82 -13.22 11.88
C LEU A 191 -11.28 -14.67 11.90
N TYR A 192 -10.79 -15.44 10.94
CA TYR A 192 -11.00 -16.86 10.83
C TYR A 192 -9.69 -17.60 11.05
N LEU A 193 -9.73 -18.75 11.72
CA LEU A 193 -8.60 -19.68 11.74
C LEU A 193 -8.96 -20.96 11.00
N ARG A 194 -8.01 -21.47 10.23
CA ARG A 194 -8.15 -22.74 9.52
C ARG A 194 -8.06 -23.88 10.52
N THR A 195 -8.99 -24.82 10.42
CA THR A 195 -9.01 -26.06 11.21
C THR A 195 -8.32 -27.19 10.44
N ASP A 196 -8.02 -28.29 11.15
CA ASP A 196 -7.42 -29.48 10.53
C ASP A 196 -8.32 -30.11 9.44
N ASP A 197 -9.64 -29.96 9.55
CA ASP A 197 -10.63 -30.41 8.56
C ASP A 197 -10.85 -29.42 7.38
N ASP A 198 -9.90 -28.51 7.13
CA ASP A 198 -9.97 -27.50 6.06
C ASP A 198 -11.24 -26.63 6.07
N GLN A 199 -11.63 -26.22 7.28
CA GLN A 199 -12.72 -25.26 7.50
C GLN A 199 -12.14 -23.95 8.05
N LEU A 200 -12.77 -22.83 7.72
CA LEU A 200 -12.46 -21.53 8.32
C LEU A 200 -13.42 -21.27 9.47
N ARG A 201 -12.93 -21.41 10.71
CA ARG A 201 -13.73 -21.18 11.92
C ARG A 201 -13.65 -19.70 12.31
N PHE A 202 -14.81 -19.11 12.60
CA PHE A 202 -14.90 -17.76 13.15
C PHE A 202 -14.31 -17.72 14.57
N GLU A 203 -13.30 -16.89 14.79
CA GLU A 203 -12.67 -16.73 16.11
C GLU A 203 -13.01 -15.38 16.76
N ILE A 204 -13.13 -14.32 15.97
CA ILE A 204 -13.54 -13.00 16.44
C ILE A 204 -14.28 -12.23 15.34
N MET A 205 -15.32 -11.51 15.73
CA MET A 205 -16.10 -10.62 14.87
C MET A 205 -16.34 -9.28 15.54
N ARG A 206 -16.11 -8.19 14.82
CA ARG A 206 -16.35 -6.82 15.27
C ARG A 206 -17.13 -6.06 14.19
N ASN A 207 -18.16 -5.32 14.56
CA ASN A 207 -18.86 -4.38 13.66
C ASN A 207 -19.38 -3.20 14.48
N ASP A 208 -18.99 -1.97 14.10
CA ASP A 208 -19.27 -0.78 14.91
C ASP A 208 -20.70 -0.30 14.69
N THR A 209 -21.16 -0.22 13.44
CA THR A 209 -22.56 0.15 13.10
C THR A 209 -23.59 -0.77 13.77
N LEU A 210 -23.31 -2.07 13.85
CA LEU A 210 -24.20 -3.07 14.43
C LEU A 210 -23.95 -3.33 15.93
N GLY A 211 -22.92 -2.72 16.52
CA GLY A 211 -22.52 -2.97 17.91
C GLY A 211 -22.14 -4.44 18.19
N ILE A 212 -21.65 -5.15 17.18
CA ILE A 212 -21.28 -6.57 17.29
C ILE A 212 -19.87 -6.66 17.87
N ALA A 213 -19.76 -7.37 18.98
CA ALA A 213 -18.48 -7.80 19.55
C ALA A 213 -18.62 -9.24 20.04
N LEU A 214 -18.16 -10.20 19.24
CA LEU A 214 -18.21 -11.63 19.50
C LEU A 214 -16.81 -12.25 19.38
N GLY A 215 -16.53 -13.30 20.15
CA GLY A 215 -15.20 -13.92 20.20
C GLY A 215 -14.10 -12.97 20.71
N GLY A 216 -12.85 -13.40 20.57
CA GLY A 216 -11.70 -12.73 21.20
C GLY A 216 -11.91 -12.55 22.71
N ALA A 217 -11.39 -11.47 23.28
CA ALA A 217 -11.40 -11.26 24.74
C ALA A 217 -12.80 -11.18 25.37
N THR A 218 -13.84 -10.89 24.58
CA THR A 218 -15.23 -10.90 25.06
C THR A 218 -15.72 -12.31 25.42
N ARG A 219 -15.11 -13.35 24.82
CA ARG A 219 -15.49 -14.78 24.94
C ARG A 219 -16.97 -15.09 24.66
N LYS A 220 -17.72 -14.15 24.06
CA LYS A 220 -19.09 -14.40 23.62
C LYS A 220 -19.07 -15.37 22.45
N LYS A 221 -19.83 -16.46 22.55
CA LYS A 221 -19.88 -17.51 21.53
C LYS A 221 -20.34 -16.96 20.19
N ILE A 222 -19.67 -17.37 19.13
CA ILE A 222 -20.06 -17.12 17.75
C ILE A 222 -20.92 -18.29 17.29
N ALA A 223 -22.17 -18.03 16.93
CA ALA A 223 -23.14 -19.05 16.51
C ALA A 223 -23.22 -19.21 14.98
N PHE A 224 -22.13 -18.93 14.27
CA PHE A 224 -22.00 -19.17 12.83
C PHE A 224 -21.27 -20.48 12.59
N ALA A 225 -21.75 -21.28 11.64
CA ALA A 225 -21.05 -22.48 11.20
C ALA A 225 -19.72 -22.11 10.53
N PRO A 226 -18.65 -22.92 10.69
CA PRO A 226 -17.41 -22.73 9.94
C PRO A 226 -17.65 -22.68 8.43
N LEU A 227 -16.81 -21.95 7.70
CA LEU A 227 -16.88 -21.88 6.24
C LEU A 227 -16.07 -23.03 5.62
N SER A 228 -16.72 -23.83 4.79
CA SER A 228 -16.04 -24.90 4.05
C SER A 228 -15.16 -24.35 2.93
N MET A 229 -13.89 -24.74 2.92
CA MET A 229 -12.98 -24.44 1.82
C MET A 229 -13.25 -25.30 0.57
N TYR A 230 -13.94 -26.42 0.73
CA TYR A 230 -14.34 -27.32 -0.35
C TYR A 230 -15.84 -27.58 -0.29
N GLN A 231 -16.47 -27.77 -1.45
CA GLN A 231 -17.90 -28.07 -1.54
C GLN A 231 -18.18 -29.47 -0.95
N PRO A 232 -19.15 -29.63 -0.03
CA PRO A 232 -19.40 -30.92 0.62
C PRO A 232 -19.80 -32.05 -0.35
N ASP A 233 -20.54 -31.71 -1.42
CA ASP A 233 -21.10 -32.69 -2.35
C ASP A 233 -20.11 -33.13 -3.42
N THR A 234 -19.24 -32.22 -3.88
CA THR A 234 -18.35 -32.44 -5.03
C THR A 234 -16.88 -32.55 -4.66
N GLY A 235 -16.48 -32.05 -3.48
CA GLY A 235 -15.07 -31.94 -3.07
C GLY A 235 -14.29 -30.84 -3.81
N GLU A 236 -14.92 -30.09 -4.71
CA GLU A 236 -14.27 -29.04 -5.48
C GLU A 236 -13.93 -27.81 -4.62
N PRO A 237 -12.83 -27.09 -4.91
CA PRO A 237 -12.46 -25.87 -4.20
C PRO A 237 -13.57 -24.81 -4.24
N ASN A 238 -13.88 -24.22 -3.08
CA ASN A 238 -14.91 -23.20 -2.95
C ASN A 238 -14.37 -21.80 -3.31
N HIS A 239 -14.27 -21.52 -4.61
CA HIS A 239 -13.88 -20.19 -5.09
C HIS A 239 -15.01 -19.15 -5.07
N HIS A 240 -16.24 -19.54 -4.74
CA HIS A 240 -17.39 -18.64 -4.68
C HIS A 240 -17.42 -17.85 -3.38
N ASN A 241 -17.01 -18.43 -2.26
CA ASN A 241 -16.90 -17.68 -1.00
C ASN A 241 -15.56 -16.93 -0.95
N VAL A 242 -15.59 -15.62 -0.72
CA VAL A 242 -14.39 -14.76 -0.74
C VAL A 242 -13.31 -15.20 0.26
N ALA A 243 -13.71 -15.59 1.47
CA ALA A 243 -12.76 -16.04 2.50
C ALA A 243 -12.14 -17.40 2.14
N ALA A 244 -12.97 -18.35 1.67
CA ALA A 244 -12.47 -19.64 1.19
C ALA A 244 -11.55 -19.47 -0.03
N HIS A 245 -11.93 -18.62 -0.98
CA HIS A 245 -11.13 -18.29 -2.16
C HIS A 245 -9.75 -17.76 -1.76
N ALA A 246 -9.68 -16.73 -0.90
CA ALA A 246 -8.42 -16.16 -0.43
C ALA A 246 -7.57 -17.20 0.33
N ALA A 247 -8.21 -18.11 1.07
CA ALA A 247 -7.51 -19.18 1.80
C ALA A 247 -6.92 -20.24 0.86
N LEU A 248 -7.59 -20.53 -0.26
CA LEU A 248 -7.14 -21.49 -1.27
C LEU A 248 -6.06 -20.92 -2.19
N THR A 249 -6.21 -19.67 -2.62
CA THR A 249 -5.27 -19.02 -3.55
C THR A 249 -4.06 -18.42 -2.84
N ALA A 250 -4.16 -18.19 -1.52
CA ALA A 250 -3.16 -17.47 -0.75
C ALA A 250 -2.95 -16.02 -1.26
N GLU A 251 -3.94 -15.45 -1.95
CA GLU A 251 -3.95 -14.09 -2.47
C GLU A 251 -5.00 -13.23 -1.76
N SER A 252 -4.67 -11.95 -1.56
CA SER A 252 -5.60 -10.97 -1.00
C SER A 252 -6.68 -10.62 -2.02
N VAL A 253 -7.92 -10.53 -1.57
CA VAL A 253 -9.08 -10.17 -2.40
C VAL A 253 -9.64 -8.83 -1.93
N ASN A 254 -9.69 -7.85 -2.82
CA ASN A 254 -10.22 -6.51 -2.56
C ASN A 254 -11.42 -6.24 -3.47
N ILE A 255 -12.60 -6.14 -2.87
CA ILE A 255 -13.88 -5.99 -3.55
C ILE A 255 -14.44 -4.61 -3.21
N ALA A 256 -14.61 -3.77 -4.22
CA ALA A 256 -15.14 -2.42 -4.05
C ALA A 256 -16.65 -2.42 -3.74
N ASP A 257 -17.43 -3.27 -4.40
CA ASP A 257 -18.86 -3.44 -4.16
C ASP A 257 -19.31 -4.90 -4.35
N ALA A 258 -19.70 -5.53 -3.24
CA ALA A 258 -20.21 -6.91 -3.19
C ALA A 258 -21.58 -7.10 -3.87
N TYR A 259 -22.28 -6.02 -4.24
CA TYR A 259 -23.54 -6.09 -4.99
C TYR A 259 -23.32 -6.05 -6.50
N GLU A 260 -22.16 -5.61 -6.96
CA GLU A 260 -21.83 -5.45 -8.39
C GLU A 260 -20.82 -6.47 -8.90
N VAL A 261 -19.98 -7.04 -8.01
CA VAL A 261 -18.94 -7.99 -8.40
C VAL A 261 -19.51 -9.34 -8.89
N GLU A 262 -18.99 -9.83 -10.00
CA GLU A 262 -19.27 -11.16 -10.54
C GLU A 262 -18.27 -12.21 -10.01
N GLY A 263 -18.68 -13.47 -9.93
CA GLY A 263 -17.81 -14.60 -9.58
C GLY A 263 -17.71 -14.93 -8.08
N PHE A 264 -18.23 -14.08 -7.20
CA PHE A 264 -18.32 -14.35 -5.76
C PHE A 264 -19.77 -14.44 -5.27
N ASP A 265 -20.04 -15.43 -4.42
CA ASP A 265 -21.33 -15.60 -3.76
C ASP A 265 -21.38 -14.80 -2.46
N PHE A 266 -22.12 -13.69 -2.51
CA PHE A 266 -22.44 -12.86 -1.35
C PHE A 266 -23.85 -13.10 -0.81
N SER A 267 -24.54 -14.17 -1.21
CA SER A 267 -25.91 -14.46 -0.76
C SER A 267 -26.04 -14.51 0.76
N GLY A 268 -25.09 -15.14 1.45
CA GLY A 268 -25.03 -15.20 2.92
C GLY A 268 -24.86 -13.82 3.57
N ALA A 269 -23.94 -13.01 3.05
CA ALA A 269 -23.74 -11.63 3.52
C ALA A 269 -24.99 -10.77 3.27
N ARG A 270 -25.59 -10.86 2.08
CA ARG A 270 -26.82 -10.15 1.71
C ARG A 270 -28.02 -10.55 2.57
N ALA A 271 -28.12 -11.82 2.95
CA ALA A 271 -29.15 -12.31 3.86
C ALA A 271 -28.95 -11.75 5.28
N PHE A 272 -27.71 -11.76 5.78
CA PHE A 272 -27.35 -11.16 7.07
C PHE A 272 -27.64 -9.66 7.10
N ASP A 273 -27.24 -8.94 6.05
CA ASP A 273 -27.46 -7.52 5.84
C ASP A 273 -28.95 -7.16 5.90
N LYS A 274 -29.77 -7.92 5.17
CA LYS A 274 -31.23 -7.75 5.17
C LYS A 274 -31.85 -7.98 6.55
N ALA A 275 -31.36 -8.96 7.30
CA ALA A 275 -31.87 -9.28 8.63
C ALA A 275 -31.49 -8.22 9.68
N ASN A 276 -30.37 -7.53 9.50
CA ASN A 276 -29.81 -6.58 10.49
C ASN A 276 -29.88 -5.11 10.05
N ASN A 277 -30.55 -4.81 8.93
CA ASN A 277 -30.60 -3.47 8.34
C ASN A 277 -29.21 -2.86 8.14
N TYR A 278 -28.29 -3.67 7.60
CA TYR A 278 -26.91 -3.31 7.30
C TYR A 278 -26.64 -3.49 5.80
N ARG A 279 -25.54 -2.94 5.31
CA ARG A 279 -25.11 -3.13 3.92
C ARG A 279 -23.61 -3.31 3.85
N SER A 280 -23.17 -4.54 3.67
CA SER A 280 -21.77 -4.92 3.46
C SER A 280 -21.40 -4.66 2.00
N LYS A 281 -20.80 -3.50 1.72
CA LYS A 281 -20.48 -3.03 0.37
C LYS A 281 -19.04 -3.38 -0.02
N SER A 282 -18.04 -2.85 0.68
CA SER A 282 -16.64 -3.10 0.36
C SER A 282 -16.04 -4.17 1.26
N PHE A 283 -15.15 -5.00 0.72
CA PHE A 283 -14.49 -6.09 1.44
C PHE A 283 -13.00 -6.11 1.12
N LEU A 284 -12.17 -6.30 2.15
CA LEU A 284 -10.75 -6.61 2.01
C LEU A 284 -10.47 -7.90 2.78
N THR A 285 -10.11 -8.95 2.06
CA THR A 285 -9.87 -10.29 2.62
C THR A 285 -8.40 -10.64 2.42
N ILE A 286 -7.67 -10.80 3.51
CA ILE A 286 -6.22 -11.02 3.53
C ILE A 286 -5.91 -12.37 4.17
N PRO A 287 -5.18 -13.26 3.47
CA PRO A 287 -4.75 -14.52 4.04
C PRO A 287 -3.58 -14.33 5.01
N LEU A 288 -3.67 -14.96 6.18
CA LEU A 288 -2.60 -15.06 7.16
C LEU A 288 -1.69 -16.24 6.79
N LYS A 289 -0.59 -15.93 6.11
CA LYS A 289 0.32 -16.91 5.50
C LYS A 289 1.56 -17.09 6.35
N ASN A 290 1.87 -18.32 6.69
CA ASN A 290 3.14 -18.65 7.32
C ASN A 290 4.29 -18.65 6.30
N HIS A 291 5.51 -18.92 6.78
CA HIS A 291 6.71 -18.93 5.95
C HIS A 291 6.72 -20.02 4.86
N SER A 292 5.88 -21.07 4.95
CA SER A 292 5.76 -22.11 3.93
C SER A 292 4.68 -21.79 2.88
N GLY A 293 4.02 -20.63 3.00
CA GLY A 293 2.90 -20.24 2.15
C GLY A 293 1.57 -20.90 2.55
N TYR A 294 1.53 -21.64 3.66
CA TYR A 294 0.30 -22.21 4.19
C TYR A 294 -0.53 -21.14 4.90
N VAL A 295 -1.82 -21.09 4.59
CA VAL A 295 -2.76 -20.13 5.18
C VAL A 295 -3.29 -20.69 6.50
N ILE A 296 -2.89 -20.08 7.61
CA ILE A 296 -3.34 -20.45 8.97
C ILE A 296 -4.67 -19.81 9.34
N GLY A 297 -5.08 -18.76 8.63
CA GLY A 297 -6.30 -18.02 8.90
C GLY A 297 -6.58 -16.93 7.88
N ILE A 298 -7.71 -16.27 8.01
CA ILE A 298 -8.15 -15.16 7.15
C ILE A 298 -8.49 -13.97 8.03
N LEU A 299 -7.98 -12.80 7.66
CA LEU A 299 -8.44 -11.51 8.16
C LEU A 299 -9.34 -10.87 7.11
N GLN A 300 -10.60 -10.65 7.45
CA GLN A 300 -11.56 -10.00 6.56
C GLN A 300 -12.04 -8.69 7.17
N LEU A 301 -11.96 -7.61 6.41
CA LEU A 301 -12.43 -6.28 6.77
C LEU A 301 -13.59 -5.90 5.85
N ILE A 302 -14.55 -5.15 6.41
CA ILE A 302 -15.80 -4.80 5.74
C ILE A 302 -16.04 -3.30 5.89
N ASN A 303 -16.43 -2.66 4.78
CA ASN A 303 -16.82 -1.25 4.70
C ASN A 303 -15.74 -0.30 5.21
N ALA A 304 -14.70 -0.08 4.40
CA ALA A 304 -13.83 1.07 4.61
C ALA A 304 -14.66 2.36 4.60
N LYS A 305 -14.39 3.27 5.55
CA LYS A 305 -15.07 4.56 5.67
C LYS A 305 -14.14 5.69 5.28
N ASP A 306 -14.67 6.67 4.57
CA ASP A 306 -14.01 7.96 4.35
C ASP A 306 -13.83 8.68 5.69
N ARG A 307 -12.66 9.29 5.93
CA ARG A 307 -12.36 9.93 7.23
C ARG A 307 -13.06 11.27 7.42
N GLU A 308 -13.47 11.94 6.33
CA GLU A 308 -14.12 13.25 6.41
C GLU A 308 -15.63 13.15 6.62
N ASP A 309 -16.31 12.31 5.82
CA ASP A 309 -17.77 12.23 5.81
C ASP A 309 -18.34 10.88 6.29
N GLY A 310 -17.49 9.90 6.57
CA GLY A 310 -17.89 8.59 7.09
C GLY A 310 -18.60 7.68 6.08
N ARG A 311 -18.69 8.07 4.81
CA ARG A 311 -19.34 7.25 3.77
C ARG A 311 -18.53 5.99 3.50
N VAL A 312 -19.20 4.92 3.07
CA VAL A 312 -18.53 3.66 2.70
C VAL A 312 -17.85 3.80 1.33
N ILE A 313 -16.55 3.53 1.32
CA ILE A 313 -15.64 3.57 0.16
C ILE A 313 -14.97 2.20 -0.05
N SER A 314 -14.28 2.02 -1.17
CA SER A 314 -13.41 0.87 -1.40
C SER A 314 -12.11 0.97 -0.60
N PHE A 315 -11.48 -0.17 -0.29
CA PHE A 315 -10.16 -0.18 0.32
C PHE A 315 -9.10 0.25 -0.70
N ASP A 316 -8.34 1.30 -0.39
CA ASP A 316 -7.24 1.77 -1.24
C ASP A 316 -6.10 0.74 -1.32
N LYS A 317 -5.35 0.75 -2.44
CA LYS A 317 -4.24 -0.19 -2.66
C LYS A 317 -3.07 0.03 -1.69
N ALA A 318 -2.78 1.27 -1.28
CA ALA A 318 -1.74 1.53 -0.29
C ALA A 318 -2.16 0.96 1.06
N LEU A 319 -3.41 1.19 1.46
CA LEU A 319 -4.00 0.65 2.68
C LEU A 319 -3.95 -0.88 2.73
N GLN A 320 -4.32 -1.54 1.62
CA GLN A 320 -4.21 -2.99 1.49
C GLN A 320 -2.80 -3.48 1.81
N LYS A 321 -1.75 -2.86 1.24
CA LYS A 321 -0.36 -3.23 1.52
C LYS A 321 0.03 -3.06 2.98
N MET A 322 -0.50 -2.03 3.66
CA MET A 322 -0.24 -1.82 5.08
C MET A 322 -0.90 -2.91 5.94
N VAL A 323 -2.16 -3.26 5.66
CA VAL A 323 -2.85 -4.33 6.38
C VAL A 323 -2.23 -5.70 6.09
N GLU A 324 -1.76 -5.95 4.86
CA GLU A 324 -0.99 -7.16 4.51
C GLU A 324 0.32 -7.25 5.33
N SER A 325 1.00 -6.12 5.52
CA SER A 325 2.22 -6.04 6.33
C SER A 325 1.95 -6.31 7.82
N LEU A 326 0.88 -5.73 8.37
CA LEU A 326 0.41 -6.05 9.73
C LEU A 326 0.05 -7.54 9.86
N SER A 327 -0.65 -8.08 8.86
CA SER A 327 -1.08 -9.49 8.81
C SER A 327 0.10 -10.45 8.83
N ALA A 328 1.23 -10.10 8.19
CA ALA A 328 2.45 -10.89 8.26
C ALA A 328 3.01 -10.96 9.69
N LEU A 329 3.07 -9.83 10.40
CA LEU A 329 3.51 -9.78 11.80
C LEU A 329 2.56 -10.55 12.72
N ALA A 330 1.25 -10.34 12.54
CA ALA A 330 0.20 -11.05 13.24
C ALA A 330 0.30 -12.57 13.03
N THR A 331 0.62 -13.01 11.81
CA THR A 331 0.78 -14.43 11.48
C THR A 331 1.92 -15.05 12.28
N VAL A 332 3.07 -14.37 12.40
CA VAL A 332 4.20 -14.87 13.21
C VAL A 332 3.81 -15.02 14.69
N ALA A 333 3.10 -14.04 15.25
CA ALA A 333 2.64 -14.10 16.63
C ALA A 333 1.61 -15.24 16.85
N LEU A 334 0.64 -15.37 15.95
CA LEU A 334 -0.36 -16.44 15.97
C LEU A 334 0.29 -17.82 15.87
N GLU A 335 1.25 -17.99 14.97
CA GLU A 335 1.93 -19.26 14.77
C GLU A 335 2.72 -19.66 16.02
N ALA A 336 3.45 -18.72 16.62
CA ALA A 336 4.16 -18.96 17.87
C ALA A 336 3.20 -19.41 18.98
N TYR A 337 2.04 -18.76 19.09
CA TYR A 337 1.03 -19.10 20.08
C TYR A 337 0.39 -20.48 19.83
N ILE A 338 -0.03 -20.76 18.59
CA ILE A 338 -0.64 -22.05 18.20
C ILE A 338 0.34 -23.19 18.50
N ARG A 339 1.61 -23.00 18.15
CA ARG A 339 2.68 -23.97 18.41
C ARG A 339 2.89 -24.20 19.91
N GLU A 340 2.94 -23.15 20.72
CA GLU A 340 3.06 -23.27 22.18
C GLU A 340 1.89 -24.06 22.78
N ARG A 341 0.67 -23.81 22.29
CA ARG A 341 -0.53 -24.51 22.75
C ARG A 341 -0.51 -26.00 22.38
N GLN A 342 -0.13 -26.32 21.14
CA GLN A 342 0.03 -27.71 20.69
C GLN A 342 1.09 -28.45 21.53
N LEU A 343 2.25 -27.81 21.79
CA LEU A 343 3.30 -28.39 22.62
C LEU A 343 2.81 -28.66 24.05
N LYS A 344 2.06 -27.73 24.65
CA LYS A 344 1.46 -27.92 25.98
C LYS A 344 0.47 -29.09 26.02
N GLN A 345 -0.35 -29.26 24.97
CA GLN A 345 -1.25 -30.41 24.86
C GLN A 345 -0.48 -31.72 24.75
N GLN A 346 0.53 -31.81 23.87
CA GLN A 346 1.37 -33.00 23.73
C GLN A 346 2.08 -33.37 25.03
N ILE A 347 2.63 -32.39 25.75
CA ILE A 347 3.26 -32.64 27.07
C ILE A 347 2.23 -33.17 28.07
N GLN A 348 1.00 -32.65 28.05
CA GLN A 348 -0.06 -33.09 28.94
C GLN A 348 -0.49 -34.54 28.63
N GLU A 349 -0.62 -34.88 27.35
CA GLU A 349 -0.91 -36.25 26.89
C GLU A 349 0.23 -37.21 27.28
N LEU A 350 1.48 -36.84 27.03
CA LEU A 350 2.66 -37.62 27.44
C LEU A 350 2.70 -37.85 28.95
N LYS A 351 2.37 -36.84 29.77
CA LYS A 351 2.27 -36.99 31.23
C LYS A 351 1.23 -38.03 31.63
N ILE A 352 0.05 -38.01 31.00
CA ILE A 352 -1.02 -38.98 31.25
C ILE A 352 -0.52 -40.39 30.94
N VAL A 353 0.09 -40.59 29.76
CA VAL A 353 0.63 -41.89 29.36
C VAL A 353 1.74 -42.38 30.30
N ILE A 354 2.66 -41.51 30.73
CA ILE A 354 3.74 -41.87 31.67
C ILE A 354 3.17 -42.30 33.02
N ASP A 355 2.18 -41.58 33.55
CA ASP A 355 1.55 -41.91 34.83
C ASP A 355 0.78 -43.23 34.76
N GLU A 356 0.09 -43.51 33.65
CA GLU A 356 -0.54 -44.81 33.39
C GLU A 356 0.49 -45.94 33.30
N THR A 357 1.58 -45.72 32.57
CA THR A 357 2.67 -46.70 32.43
C THR A 357 3.31 -47.00 33.78
N LYS A 358 3.59 -45.97 34.60
CA LYS A 358 4.12 -46.16 35.97
C LYS A 358 3.17 -46.94 36.85
N LYS A 359 1.86 -46.64 36.81
CA LYS A 359 0.86 -47.41 37.55
C LYS A 359 0.84 -48.87 37.12
N GLN A 360 0.91 -49.15 35.81
CA GLN A 360 0.97 -50.52 35.30
C GLN A 360 2.24 -51.26 35.76
N SER A 361 3.41 -50.63 35.67
CA SER A 361 4.67 -51.22 36.18
C SER A 361 4.61 -51.49 37.68
N GLN A 362 4.05 -50.58 38.47
CA GLN A 362 3.93 -50.73 39.92
C GLN A 362 2.93 -51.83 40.31
N VAL A 363 1.83 -51.99 39.56
CA VAL A 363 0.91 -53.11 39.71
C VAL A 363 1.59 -54.43 39.34
N ALA A 364 2.36 -54.47 38.25
CA ALA A 364 3.13 -55.64 37.83
C ALA A 364 4.12 -56.08 38.93
N GLU A 365 4.91 -55.16 39.46
CA GLU A 365 5.84 -55.42 40.57
C GLU A 365 5.13 -55.98 41.82
N ILE A 366 3.95 -55.44 42.18
CA ILE A 366 3.17 -55.95 43.32
C ILE A 366 2.66 -57.37 43.05
N THR A 367 2.14 -57.64 41.85
CA THR A 367 1.63 -58.97 41.47
C THR A 367 2.73 -60.02 41.34
N GLU A 368 3.95 -59.62 40.98
CA GLU A 368 5.11 -60.50 40.86
C GLU A 368 5.86 -60.69 42.18
N SER A 369 5.55 -59.91 43.22
CA SER A 369 6.19 -60.05 44.54
C SER A 369 5.96 -61.43 45.18
N GLU A 370 6.97 -61.95 45.87
CA GLU A 370 6.92 -63.23 46.61
C GLU A 370 5.72 -63.27 47.58
N TYR A 371 5.37 -62.13 48.18
CA TYR A 371 4.22 -62.01 49.06
C TYR A 371 2.90 -62.30 48.34
N PHE A 372 2.68 -61.72 47.16
CA PHE A 372 1.44 -61.89 46.39
C PHE A 372 1.34 -63.29 45.76
N GLN A 373 2.48 -63.88 45.33
CA GLN A 373 2.55 -65.28 44.92
C GLN A 373 2.21 -66.23 46.06
N SER A 374 2.77 -66.01 47.27
CA SER A 374 2.45 -66.84 48.45
C SER A 374 0.98 -66.73 48.87
N LEU A 375 0.35 -65.57 48.66
CA LEU A 375 -1.07 -65.36 48.94
C LEU A 375 -1.95 -66.15 47.96
N ARG A 376 -1.59 -66.15 46.66
CA ARG A 376 -2.26 -66.96 45.63
C ARG A 376 -2.16 -68.45 45.91
N GLU A 377 -0.98 -68.93 46.30
CA GLU A 377 -0.78 -70.33 46.68
C GLU A 377 -1.63 -70.72 47.90
N LYS A 378 -1.64 -69.90 48.96
CA LYS A 378 -2.49 -70.14 50.14
C LYS A 378 -3.98 -70.16 49.80
N VAL A 379 -4.44 -69.28 48.91
CA VAL A 379 -5.85 -69.26 48.46
C VAL A 379 -6.19 -70.49 47.60
N GLN A 380 -5.27 -70.98 46.76
CA GLN A 380 -5.46 -72.23 46.02
C GLN A 380 -5.52 -73.45 46.96
N VAL A 381 -4.65 -73.50 47.98
CA VAL A 381 -4.67 -74.58 48.99
C VAL A 381 -5.96 -74.54 49.81
N LEU A 382 -6.48 -73.36 50.16
CA LEU A 382 -7.75 -73.22 50.87
C LEU A 382 -8.95 -73.62 50.02
N ARG A 383 -8.94 -73.32 48.71
CA ARG A 383 -9.99 -73.76 47.77
C ARG A 383 -9.91 -75.26 47.47
N GLY A 384 -8.71 -75.84 47.46
CA GLY A 384 -8.50 -77.29 47.30
C GLY A 384 -8.91 -78.12 48.52
N LYS A 385 -8.93 -77.53 49.72
CA LYS A 385 -9.41 -78.16 50.96
C LYS A 385 -10.92 -78.02 51.21
N ALA A 386 -11.62 -77.24 50.39
CA ALA A 386 -13.06 -76.99 50.49
C ALA A 386 -13.90 -77.79 49.46
N ARG A 387 -13.25 -78.67 48.68
CA ARG A 387 -13.85 -79.76 47.90
C ARG A 387 -13.48 -81.07 48.57
#